data_AF-A0A9D5YMQ6-F1
#
_entry.id   AF-A0A9D5YMQ6-F1
#
_cell.length_a   1.000
_cell.length_b   1.000
_cell.length_c   1.000
_cell.angle_alpha   90.00
_cell.angle_beta   90.00
_cell.angle_gamma   90.00
#
_symmetry.space_group_name_H-M   'P 1'
#
loop_
_entity.id
_entity.type
_entity.pdbx_description
1 polymer ?
#
loop_
_entity_poly.entity_id
_entity_poly.type
_entity_poly.pdbx_seq_one_letter_code
_entity_poly.pdbx_strand_id
1 'polypeptide(L)'
;MIPVDIILLKGRNNMKNRLLSVLLCICLILAAIPTVTASFTDIEGHWAQEYITTVTDGGLFTGTSETTFSPNMTMTRAMFVAVLGRFEGIDVEHWTQELFPDFHMIDVPDDAYYAPYVRWAVSNGIVNGIADSVFAPDAPVTREQMAKIIAFYVEKIGGVFSVDENAPENFSDVESISEWAISSVEALRTSGILNGSPNGDGSVSFLPSKTATRAEAAAVFCRIEQMVELPEPQPTEPDMSEEPTEPNTNEEPDSGEEPTEPDGPVTLSLNVYEMDLDVGQTYQLIATAEPTAPLTYTTSDSSILLVDENGLVTCVGEGQASITAHTPNGLSASCSFTCTLTDSPDSPDYPDADDTYTDKCMYVFGEYVDEHRYYYNDIDAALADMQEVTLTVWDIGSNGEKYTKTMSIKVHKNLAQTVIAIFDEIYHGEEQFPICYLGGWNWSGKSEHSIGTAIDINYPQNYYCDPDGNALVGDYWKPGEDPYSIKPDGDVVRAFEKYGFRWGVNWNSGYKDYMHFSFFGT
;
A
#
# COMPACT_ATOMS: atom_id res chain seq x y z
N MET A 1 -17.09 10.56 -1.92
CA MET A 1 -15.79 9.98 -2.28
C MET A 1 -15.71 8.72 -1.44
N ILE A 2 -15.78 7.54 -2.05
CA ILE A 2 -15.74 6.25 -1.32
C ILE A 2 -14.29 6.08 -0.83
N PRO A 3 -14.04 5.70 0.43
CA PRO A 3 -12.69 5.43 0.91
C PRO A 3 -11.99 4.41 -0.01
N VAL A 4 -10.75 4.71 -0.40
CA VAL A 4 -9.94 3.92 -1.34
C VAL A 4 -9.76 2.47 -0.86
N ASP A 5 -9.82 2.24 0.45
CA ASP A 5 -9.67 0.92 1.08
C ASP A 5 -10.84 -0.04 0.81
N ILE A 6 -12.02 0.46 0.39
CA ILE A 6 -13.21 -0.38 0.14
C ILE A 6 -13.24 -0.93 -1.30
N ILE A 7 -12.41 -0.43 -2.21
CA ILE A 7 -12.47 -0.82 -3.64
C ILE A 7 -11.59 -2.03 -3.98
N LEU A 8 -10.53 -2.31 -3.22
CA LEU A 8 -9.60 -3.42 -3.52
C LEU A 8 -10.11 -4.81 -3.09
N LEU A 9 -11.21 -4.90 -2.32
CA LEU A 9 -11.72 -6.18 -1.80
C LEU A 9 -13.13 -6.55 -2.31
N LYS A 10 -13.84 -5.64 -2.98
CA LYS A 10 -15.19 -5.93 -3.51
C LYS A 10 -15.13 -6.59 -4.89
N GLY A 11 -15.14 -7.93 -4.89
CA GLY A 11 -15.64 -8.71 -6.03
C GLY A 11 -14.62 -9.44 -6.89
N ARG A 12 -13.56 -10.03 -6.30
CA ARG A 12 -12.65 -10.86 -7.07
C ARG A 12 -13.28 -12.21 -7.43
N ASN A 13 -13.90 -12.29 -8.61
CA ASN A 13 -14.11 -13.57 -9.29
C ASN A 13 -12.75 -14.06 -9.78
N ASN A 14 -12.12 -15.01 -9.06
CA ASN A 14 -10.89 -15.69 -9.51
C ASN A 14 -11.09 -16.30 -10.93
N MET A 15 -10.00 -16.63 -11.66
CA MET A 15 -10.13 -17.14 -13.04
C MET A 15 -11.02 -18.39 -13.09
N LYS A 16 -11.02 -19.20 -12.03
CA LYS A 16 -11.92 -20.35 -11.83
C LYS A 16 -13.41 -19.94 -11.79
N ASN A 17 -13.78 -18.87 -11.07
CA ASN A 17 -15.14 -18.34 -10.97
C ASN A 17 -15.58 -17.65 -12.27
N ARG A 18 -14.64 -17.07 -13.04
CA ARG A 18 -14.91 -16.57 -14.41
C ARG A 18 -15.20 -17.72 -15.38
N LEU A 19 -14.42 -18.80 -15.34
CA LEU A 19 -14.66 -20.02 -16.12
C LEU A 19 -16.00 -20.69 -15.75
N LEU A 20 -16.36 -20.73 -14.46
CA LEU A 20 -17.66 -21.23 -13.99
C LEU A 20 -18.84 -20.34 -14.38
N SER A 21 -18.67 -19.01 -14.35
CA SER A 21 -19.71 -18.04 -14.73
C SER A 21 -20.01 -18.08 -16.23
N VAL A 22 -18.97 -18.24 -17.07
CA VAL A 22 -19.13 -18.52 -18.51
C VAL A 22 -19.86 -19.85 -18.73
N LEU A 23 -19.53 -20.90 -17.97
CA LEU A 23 -20.25 -22.18 -18.02
C LEU A 23 -21.73 -22.05 -17.61
N LEU A 24 -22.04 -21.26 -16.58
CA LEU A 24 -23.40 -21.07 -16.06
C LEU A 24 -24.29 -20.26 -17.02
N CYS A 25 -23.73 -19.22 -17.66
CA CYS A 25 -24.42 -18.47 -18.71
C CYS A 25 -24.67 -19.31 -19.97
N ILE A 26 -23.73 -20.21 -20.32
CA ILE A 26 -23.89 -21.14 -21.45
C ILE A 26 -24.98 -22.19 -21.15
N CYS A 27 -25.15 -22.62 -19.89
CA CYS A 27 -26.23 -23.53 -19.50
C CYS A 27 -27.63 -22.92 -19.59
N LEU A 28 -27.77 -21.60 -19.63
CA LEU A 28 -29.07 -20.91 -19.74
C LEU A 28 -29.47 -20.56 -21.18
N ILE A 29 -28.58 -20.72 -22.16
CA ILE A 29 -28.88 -20.44 -23.59
C ILE A 29 -28.47 -21.64 -24.44
N LEU A 30 -29.33 -22.66 -24.45
CA LEU A 30 -29.21 -23.79 -25.37
C LEU A 30 -29.67 -23.37 -26.77
N ALA A 31 -28.75 -22.79 -27.54
CA ALA A 31 -28.75 -22.89 -29.00
C ALA A 31 -27.30 -23.12 -29.42
N ALA A 32 -27.04 -24.21 -30.14
CA ALA A 32 -25.72 -24.63 -30.58
C ALA A 32 -25.08 -23.57 -31.50
N ILE A 33 -24.40 -22.60 -30.90
CA ILE A 33 -23.38 -21.79 -31.56
C ILE A 33 -22.07 -22.54 -31.32
N PRO A 34 -21.29 -22.90 -32.36
CA PRO A 34 -19.97 -23.44 -32.12
C PRO A 34 -19.19 -22.39 -31.36
N THR A 35 -18.82 -22.68 -30.11
CA THR A 35 -17.80 -21.94 -29.40
C THR A 35 -16.52 -22.14 -30.18
N VAL A 36 -16.18 -21.20 -31.05
CA VAL A 36 -14.84 -21.11 -31.62
C VAL A 36 -13.98 -20.65 -30.45
N THR A 37 -13.44 -21.60 -29.69
CA THR A 37 -12.23 -21.32 -28.91
C THR A 37 -11.20 -20.85 -29.94
N ALA A 38 -10.82 -19.57 -29.86
CA ALA A 38 -9.82 -19.02 -30.75
C ALA A 38 -8.49 -19.72 -30.44
N SER A 39 -8.21 -20.80 -31.16
CA SER A 39 -6.96 -21.53 -31.02
C SER A 39 -5.90 -20.77 -31.78
N PHE A 40 -5.01 -20.10 -31.07
CA PHE A 40 -3.86 -19.42 -31.67
C PHE A 40 -2.97 -20.46 -32.35
N THR A 41 -2.62 -20.22 -33.62
CA THR A 41 -1.85 -21.18 -34.41
C THR A 41 -0.35 -21.13 -34.13
N ASP A 42 0.14 -20.00 -33.60
CA ASP A 42 1.55 -19.72 -33.32
C ASP A 42 2.00 -20.14 -31.91
N ILE A 43 1.13 -20.80 -31.14
CA ILE A 43 1.46 -21.35 -29.82
C ILE A 43 1.58 -22.88 -29.84
N GLU A 44 1.28 -23.55 -30.95
CA GLU A 44 1.37 -25.01 -31.05
C GLU A 44 2.82 -25.48 -30.83
N GLY A 45 3.03 -26.30 -29.79
CA GLY A 45 4.35 -26.78 -29.39
C GLY A 45 5.22 -25.73 -28.68
N HIS A 46 4.68 -24.54 -28.39
CA HIS A 46 5.37 -23.52 -27.61
C HIS A 46 5.35 -23.88 -26.12
N TRP A 47 6.45 -23.65 -25.39
CA TRP A 47 6.55 -24.00 -23.97
C TRP A 47 5.47 -23.34 -23.10
N ALA A 48 5.02 -22.15 -23.51
CA ALA A 48 4.00 -21.38 -22.81
C ALA A 48 2.56 -21.66 -23.29
N GLN A 49 2.33 -22.65 -24.15
CA GLN A 49 1.02 -22.91 -24.75
C GLN A 49 -0.10 -23.00 -23.71
N GLU A 50 0.10 -23.80 -22.65
CA GLU A 50 -0.92 -23.97 -21.59
C GLU A 50 -1.16 -22.71 -20.77
N TYR A 51 -0.10 -21.95 -20.45
CA TYR A 51 -0.22 -20.66 -19.77
C TYR A 51 -1.00 -19.67 -20.62
N ILE A 52 -0.66 -19.60 -21.92
CA ILE A 52 -1.32 -18.70 -22.88
C ILE A 52 -2.80 -19.01 -22.97
N THR A 53 -3.17 -20.29 -23.16
CA THR A 53 -4.57 -20.72 -23.18
C THR A 53 -5.30 -20.32 -21.91
N THR A 54 -4.68 -20.54 -20.74
CA THR A 54 -5.28 -20.21 -19.43
C THR A 54 -5.58 -18.72 -19.30
N VAL A 55 -4.60 -17.86 -19.59
CA VAL A 55 -4.78 -16.41 -19.43
C VAL A 55 -5.69 -15.81 -20.51
N THR A 56 -5.82 -16.45 -21.68
CA THR A 56 -6.75 -16.00 -22.72
C THR A 56 -8.17 -16.44 -22.43
N ASP A 57 -8.38 -17.66 -21.93
CA ASP A 57 -9.68 -18.16 -21.50
C ASP A 57 -10.18 -17.38 -20.27
N GLY A 58 -9.26 -16.95 -19.39
CA GLY A 58 -9.55 -16.05 -18.26
C GLY A 58 -9.78 -14.58 -18.64
N GLY A 59 -9.63 -14.22 -19.93
CA GLY A 59 -9.84 -12.87 -20.44
C GLY A 59 -8.75 -11.86 -20.06
N LEU A 60 -7.58 -12.31 -19.59
CA LEU A 60 -6.46 -11.45 -19.19
C LEU A 60 -5.66 -10.97 -20.41
N PHE A 61 -5.46 -11.86 -21.38
CA PHE A 61 -4.79 -11.54 -22.64
C PHE A 61 -5.74 -11.69 -23.82
N THR A 62 -5.55 -10.84 -24.82
CA THR A 62 -6.14 -10.99 -26.16
C THR A 62 -5.05 -11.30 -27.18
N GLY A 63 -5.42 -11.95 -28.29
CA GLY A 63 -4.52 -12.17 -29.41
C GLY A 63 -4.14 -10.86 -30.11
N THR A 64 -2.99 -10.87 -30.79
CA THR A 64 -2.59 -9.79 -31.72
C THR A 64 -3.37 -9.83 -33.04
N SER A 65 -4.00 -10.97 -33.31
CA SER A 65 -5.03 -11.16 -34.34
C SER A 65 -6.01 -12.23 -33.86
N GLU A 66 -7.06 -12.51 -34.64
CA GLU A 66 -8.00 -13.60 -34.34
C GLU A 66 -7.33 -14.98 -34.21
N THR A 67 -6.17 -15.20 -34.85
CA THR A 67 -5.51 -16.51 -34.93
C THR A 67 -4.03 -16.50 -34.49
N THR A 68 -3.54 -15.36 -33.99
CA THR A 68 -2.13 -15.17 -33.60
C THR A 68 -2.00 -14.51 -32.22
N PHE A 69 -1.30 -15.17 -31.29
CA PHE A 69 -1.03 -14.65 -29.96
C PHE A 69 0.22 -13.76 -29.89
N SER A 70 1.22 -14.02 -30.74
CA SER A 70 2.57 -13.45 -30.73
C SER A 70 3.34 -13.70 -29.42
N PRO A 71 3.63 -14.96 -29.05
CA PRO A 71 4.21 -15.30 -27.74
C PRO A 71 5.58 -14.66 -27.47
N ASN A 72 6.39 -14.46 -28.52
CA ASN A 72 7.73 -13.90 -28.41
C ASN A 72 7.79 -12.37 -28.61
N MET A 73 6.65 -11.71 -28.80
CA MET A 73 6.61 -10.26 -28.89
C MET A 73 6.90 -9.66 -27.50
N THR A 74 7.78 -8.67 -27.48
CA THR A 74 8.09 -7.87 -26.30
C THR A 74 6.85 -7.12 -25.81
N MET A 75 6.60 -7.15 -24.50
CA MET A 75 5.54 -6.37 -23.89
C MET A 75 6.01 -4.94 -23.61
N THR A 76 5.10 -3.99 -23.80
CA THR A 76 5.27 -2.63 -23.30
C THR A 76 4.80 -2.52 -21.85
N ARG A 77 5.21 -1.46 -21.16
CA ARG A 77 4.76 -1.13 -19.80
C ARG A 77 3.23 -1.05 -19.71
N ALA A 78 2.58 -0.36 -20.66
CA ALA A 78 1.13 -0.24 -20.69
C ALA A 78 0.42 -1.57 -20.95
N MET A 79 0.97 -2.44 -21.81
CA MET A 79 0.42 -3.78 -22.00
C MET A 79 0.47 -4.59 -20.70
N PHE A 80 1.58 -4.54 -19.98
CA PHE A 80 1.74 -5.29 -18.74
C PHE A 80 0.76 -4.82 -17.65
N VAL A 81 0.64 -3.50 -17.47
CA VAL A 81 -0.30 -2.90 -16.50
C VAL A 81 -1.76 -3.16 -16.89
N ALA A 82 -2.10 -3.14 -18.18
CA ALA A 82 -3.45 -3.47 -18.63
C ALA A 82 -3.83 -4.92 -18.32
N VAL A 83 -2.89 -5.87 -18.47
CA VAL A 83 -3.11 -7.26 -18.07
C VAL A 83 -3.27 -7.35 -16.55
N LEU A 84 -2.45 -6.65 -15.79
CA LEU A 84 -2.53 -6.63 -14.32
C LEU A 84 -3.89 -6.10 -13.83
N GLY A 85 -4.40 -5.02 -14.39
CA GLY A 85 -5.71 -4.52 -14.00
C GLY A 85 -6.88 -5.43 -14.44
N ARG A 86 -6.73 -6.19 -15.54
CA ARG A 86 -7.69 -7.26 -15.89
C ARG A 86 -7.62 -8.46 -14.94
N PHE A 87 -6.41 -8.76 -14.46
CA PHE A 87 -6.15 -9.80 -13.46
C PHE A 87 -6.81 -9.44 -12.14
N GLU A 88 -6.68 -8.19 -11.70
CA GLU A 88 -7.40 -7.65 -10.55
C GLU A 88 -8.91 -7.62 -10.79
N GLY A 89 -9.33 -7.32 -12.02
CA GLY A 89 -10.74 -7.20 -12.38
C GLY A 89 -11.32 -5.83 -12.05
N ILE A 90 -10.51 -4.78 -12.18
CA ILE A 90 -10.93 -3.41 -11.92
C ILE A 90 -12.13 -3.03 -12.77
N ASP A 91 -13.02 -2.20 -12.22
CA ASP A 91 -14.07 -1.57 -12.98
C ASP A 91 -13.52 -0.34 -13.72
N VAL A 92 -13.26 -0.49 -15.01
CA VAL A 92 -12.69 0.57 -15.85
C VAL A 92 -13.57 1.82 -15.92
N GLU A 93 -14.88 1.71 -15.68
CA GLU A 93 -15.80 2.86 -15.67
C GLU A 93 -15.57 3.77 -14.46
N HIS A 94 -14.95 3.25 -13.39
CA HIS A 94 -14.54 4.05 -12.24
C HIS A 94 -13.21 4.78 -12.46
N TRP A 95 -12.39 4.40 -13.44
CA TRP A 95 -11.04 4.95 -13.66
C TRP A 95 -10.97 5.92 -14.85
N THR A 96 -11.90 6.88 -14.89
CA THR A 96 -11.99 7.90 -15.93
C THR A 96 -11.26 9.19 -15.54
N GLN A 97 -10.91 10.03 -16.53
CA GLN A 97 -10.33 11.34 -16.27
C GLN A 97 -11.28 12.27 -15.50
N GLU A 98 -12.60 12.11 -15.67
CA GLU A 98 -13.60 12.90 -14.94
C GLU A 98 -13.57 12.63 -13.44
N LEU A 99 -13.40 11.36 -13.04
CA LEU A 99 -13.33 10.96 -11.63
C LEU A 99 -11.95 11.17 -11.00
N PHE A 100 -10.91 11.30 -11.82
CA PHE A 100 -9.52 11.54 -11.39
C PHE A 100 -8.92 12.74 -12.16
N PRO A 101 -9.42 13.96 -11.92
CA PRO A 101 -8.99 15.14 -12.67
C PRO A 101 -7.52 15.50 -12.42
N ASP A 102 -6.96 15.10 -11.28
CA ASP A 102 -5.56 15.35 -10.90
C ASP A 102 -4.58 14.32 -11.46
N PHE A 103 -5.06 13.25 -12.11
CA PHE A 103 -4.19 12.30 -12.78
C PHE A 103 -3.51 12.96 -13.98
N HIS A 104 -2.19 13.11 -13.92
CA HIS A 104 -1.43 13.81 -14.95
C HIS A 104 -0.25 12.97 -15.49
N MET A 105 -0.53 12.16 -16.50
CA MET A 105 0.50 11.50 -17.33
C MET A 105 0.31 11.97 -18.77
N ILE A 106 1.17 12.89 -19.23
CA ILE A 106 0.99 13.61 -20.51
C ILE A 106 1.06 12.70 -21.74
N ASP A 107 1.67 11.53 -21.58
CA ASP A 107 1.84 10.52 -22.62
C ASP A 107 0.83 9.37 -22.51
N VAL A 108 -0.21 9.52 -21.69
CA VAL A 108 -1.33 8.57 -21.56
C VAL A 108 -2.62 9.26 -22.04
N PRO A 109 -2.98 9.14 -23.33
CA PRO A 109 -4.24 9.69 -23.85
C PRO A 109 -5.45 9.05 -23.17
N ASP A 110 -6.47 9.85 -22.86
CA ASP A 110 -7.67 9.37 -22.14
C ASP A 110 -8.45 8.28 -22.88
N ASP A 111 -8.39 8.27 -24.21
CA ASP A 111 -9.04 7.28 -25.07
C ASP A 111 -8.17 6.05 -25.36
N ALA A 112 -6.94 6.00 -24.83
CA ALA A 112 -6.09 4.82 -24.97
C ALA A 112 -6.69 3.64 -24.21
N TYR A 113 -6.66 2.45 -24.83
CA TYR A 113 -7.24 1.24 -24.22
C TYR A 113 -6.62 0.88 -22.85
N TYR A 114 -5.40 1.35 -22.59
CA TYR A 114 -4.67 1.13 -21.35
C TYR A 114 -4.88 2.24 -20.30
N ALA A 115 -5.46 3.38 -20.68
CA ALA A 115 -5.59 4.56 -19.81
C ALA A 115 -6.25 4.27 -18.46
N PRO A 116 -7.41 3.59 -18.36
CA PRO A 116 -8.03 3.31 -17.05
C PRO A 116 -7.13 2.42 -16.16
N TYR A 117 -6.38 1.49 -16.76
CA TYR A 117 -5.50 0.61 -16.01
C TYR A 117 -4.23 1.32 -15.53
N VAL A 118 -3.65 2.20 -16.35
CA VAL A 118 -2.50 3.01 -15.93
C VAL A 118 -2.92 3.98 -14.83
N ARG A 119 -4.08 4.62 -14.97
CA ARG A 119 -4.65 5.50 -13.95
C ARG A 119 -4.90 4.77 -12.64
N TRP A 120 -5.51 3.58 -12.68
CA TRP A 120 -5.64 2.71 -11.51
C TRP A 120 -4.28 2.39 -10.87
N ALA A 121 -3.34 1.90 -11.64
CA ALA A 121 -2.08 1.40 -11.10
C ALA A 121 -1.22 2.54 -10.51
N VAL A 122 -1.18 3.70 -11.15
CA VAL A 122 -0.43 4.86 -10.64
C VAL A 122 -1.12 5.45 -9.41
N SER A 123 -2.43 5.66 -9.44
CA SER A 123 -3.17 6.25 -8.31
C SER A 123 -3.15 5.37 -7.05
N ASN A 124 -2.98 4.05 -7.20
CA ASN A 124 -2.80 3.12 -6.07
C ASN A 124 -1.33 2.88 -5.71
N GLY A 125 -0.38 3.56 -6.36
CA GLY A 125 1.05 3.40 -6.11
C GLY A 125 1.60 2.02 -6.47
N ILE A 126 0.95 1.30 -7.39
CA ILE A 126 1.38 -0.02 -7.90
C ILE A 126 2.52 0.13 -8.91
N VAL A 127 2.50 1.21 -9.70
CA VAL A 127 3.52 1.51 -10.70
C VAL A 127 3.76 3.02 -10.75
N ASN A 128 5.00 3.42 -10.92
CA ASN A 128 5.37 4.82 -11.15
C ASN A 128 5.65 5.08 -12.64
N GLY A 129 5.52 6.34 -13.04
CA GLY A 129 6.06 6.84 -14.31
C GLY A 129 7.60 6.78 -14.32
N ILE A 130 8.19 7.07 -15.48
CA ILE A 130 9.65 7.25 -15.61
C ILE A 130 10.09 8.69 -15.29
N ALA A 131 9.13 9.60 -15.14
CA ALA A 131 9.25 10.96 -14.63
C ALA A 131 7.88 11.41 -14.10
N ASP A 132 7.82 12.54 -13.40
CA ASP A 132 6.62 13.04 -12.68
C ASP A 132 5.32 13.03 -13.51
N SER A 133 5.40 13.27 -14.81
CA SER A 133 4.23 13.30 -15.70
C SER A 133 4.39 12.42 -16.94
N VAL A 134 5.33 11.47 -16.95
CA VAL A 134 5.62 10.61 -18.11
C VAL A 134 5.60 9.15 -17.69
N PHE A 135 4.65 8.38 -18.22
CA PHE A 135 4.51 6.95 -17.91
C PHE A 135 5.40 6.05 -18.79
N ALA A 136 5.68 6.48 -20.02
CA ALA A 136 6.28 5.75 -21.12
C ALA A 136 5.52 4.45 -21.49
N PRO A 137 4.24 4.54 -21.95
CA PRO A 137 3.38 3.38 -22.16
C PRO A 137 3.90 2.40 -23.20
N ASP A 138 4.59 2.90 -24.23
CA ASP A 138 5.13 2.11 -25.34
C ASP A 138 6.55 1.59 -25.07
N ALA A 139 7.19 2.02 -23.98
CA ALA A 139 8.51 1.52 -23.64
C ALA A 139 8.44 0.03 -23.26
N PRO A 140 9.38 -0.81 -23.73
CA PRO A 140 9.49 -2.20 -23.30
C PRO A 140 9.62 -2.31 -21.78
N VAL A 141 8.89 -3.25 -21.17
CA VAL A 141 9.05 -3.55 -19.74
C VAL A 141 10.20 -4.55 -19.56
N THR A 142 11.17 -4.22 -18.70
CA THR A 142 12.26 -5.15 -18.33
C THR A 142 11.77 -6.18 -17.31
N ARG A 143 12.49 -7.28 -17.16
CA ARG A 143 12.14 -8.34 -16.19
C ARG A 143 12.20 -7.84 -14.75
N GLU A 144 13.17 -7.00 -14.40
CA GLU A 144 13.25 -6.39 -13.06
C GLU A 144 12.11 -5.37 -12.80
N GLN A 145 11.69 -4.61 -13.82
CA GLN A 145 10.52 -3.73 -13.70
C GLN A 145 9.22 -4.52 -13.54
N MET A 146 9.06 -5.61 -14.30
CA MET A 146 7.94 -6.54 -14.16
C MET A 146 7.86 -7.09 -12.73
N ALA A 147 9.00 -7.53 -12.17
CA ALA A 147 9.08 -8.04 -10.81
C ALA A 147 8.63 -6.99 -9.78
N LYS A 148 9.13 -5.76 -9.90
CA LYS A 148 8.78 -4.64 -9.03
C LYS A 148 7.29 -4.31 -9.06
N ILE A 149 6.69 -4.24 -10.25
CA ILE A 149 5.26 -3.95 -10.42
C ILE A 149 4.40 -5.03 -9.74
N ILE A 150 4.74 -6.31 -9.90
CA ILE A 150 3.99 -7.40 -9.27
C ILE A 150 4.14 -7.38 -7.76
N ALA A 151 5.37 -7.20 -7.24
CA ALA A 151 5.62 -7.14 -5.81
C ALA A 151 4.83 -5.99 -5.16
N PHE A 152 4.87 -4.81 -5.77
CA PHE A 152 4.13 -3.64 -5.28
C PHE A 152 2.63 -3.85 -5.37
N TYR A 153 2.12 -4.46 -6.45
CA TYR A 153 0.71 -4.82 -6.53
C TYR A 153 0.28 -5.74 -5.39
N VAL A 154 1.03 -6.82 -5.14
CA VAL A 154 0.71 -7.77 -4.07
C VAL A 154 0.76 -7.10 -2.70
N GLU A 155 1.75 -6.24 -2.46
CA GLU A 155 1.83 -5.44 -1.24
C GLU A 155 0.61 -4.51 -1.09
N LYS A 156 0.21 -3.80 -2.15
CA LYS A 156 -0.91 -2.84 -2.12
C LYS A 156 -2.28 -3.48 -1.87
N ILE A 157 -2.45 -4.75 -2.23
CA ILE A 157 -3.67 -5.50 -1.91
C ILE A 157 -3.56 -6.25 -0.57
N GLY A 158 -2.50 -6.01 0.21
CA GLY A 158 -2.24 -6.69 1.49
C GLY A 158 -1.93 -8.18 1.34
N GLY A 159 -1.56 -8.63 0.14
CA GLY A 159 -1.23 -10.01 -0.15
C GLY A 159 0.18 -10.38 0.29
N VAL A 160 0.40 -11.67 0.48
CA VAL A 160 1.71 -12.24 0.78
C VAL A 160 2.06 -13.32 -0.23
N PHE A 161 3.34 -13.41 -0.58
CA PHE A 161 3.84 -14.48 -1.42
C PHE A 161 4.10 -15.73 -0.58
N SER A 162 3.46 -16.83 -0.91
CA SER A 162 3.79 -18.14 -0.32
C SER A 162 5.15 -18.58 -0.85
N VAL A 163 5.99 -19.17 0.01
CA VAL A 163 7.29 -19.72 -0.40
C VAL A 163 7.09 -21.08 -1.08
N ASP A 164 7.66 -21.27 -2.26
CA ASP A 164 7.76 -22.57 -2.92
C ASP A 164 9.02 -23.29 -2.43
N GLU A 165 8.84 -24.45 -1.78
CA GLU A 165 9.96 -25.30 -1.32
C GLU A 165 10.86 -25.77 -2.49
N ASN A 166 10.39 -25.70 -3.73
CA ASN A 166 11.13 -26.02 -4.94
C ASN A 166 11.65 -24.77 -5.69
N ALA A 167 11.63 -23.60 -5.04
CA ALA A 167 12.12 -22.38 -5.64
C ALA A 167 13.57 -22.53 -6.15
N PRO A 168 13.91 -21.95 -7.32
CA PRO A 168 15.26 -22.03 -7.87
C PRO A 168 16.29 -21.49 -6.89
N GLU A 169 17.50 -22.07 -6.83
CA GLU A 169 18.64 -21.44 -6.15
C GLU A 169 18.91 -20.01 -6.68
N ASN A 170 19.71 -19.22 -5.97
CA ASN A 170 20.02 -17.84 -6.35
C ASN A 170 20.46 -17.73 -7.82
N PHE A 171 19.98 -16.67 -8.48
CA PHE A 171 20.36 -16.40 -9.87
C PHE A 171 21.85 -16.06 -9.96
N SER A 172 22.52 -16.64 -10.96
CA SER A 172 23.95 -16.45 -11.23
C SER A 172 24.34 -15.01 -11.56
N ASP A 173 23.38 -14.18 -11.98
CA ASP A 173 23.53 -12.78 -12.35
C ASP A 173 22.86 -11.84 -11.34
N VAL A 174 22.76 -12.26 -10.07
CA VAL A 174 22.19 -11.44 -8.97
C VAL A 174 22.85 -10.06 -8.87
N GLU A 175 24.17 -9.96 -9.13
CA GLU A 175 24.91 -8.69 -9.12
C GLU A 175 24.52 -7.74 -10.26
N SER A 176 23.82 -8.22 -11.29
CA SER A 176 23.30 -7.40 -12.39
C SER A 176 21.89 -6.88 -12.13
N ILE A 177 21.24 -7.31 -11.05
CA ILE A 177 19.90 -6.85 -10.67
C ILE A 177 20.07 -5.46 -10.04
N SER A 178 19.29 -4.49 -10.53
CA SER A 178 19.31 -3.16 -9.95
C SER A 178 18.88 -3.18 -8.49
N GLU A 179 19.54 -2.41 -7.63
CA GLU A 179 19.32 -2.42 -6.18
C GLU A 179 17.85 -2.26 -5.79
N TRP A 180 17.13 -1.36 -6.48
CA TRP A 180 15.70 -1.10 -6.27
C TRP A 180 14.77 -2.29 -6.59
N ALA A 181 15.24 -3.28 -7.33
CA ALA A 181 14.49 -4.45 -7.77
C ALA A 181 14.84 -5.74 -7.01
N ILE A 182 15.94 -5.77 -6.25
CA ILE A 182 16.48 -6.99 -5.62
C ILE A 182 15.41 -7.70 -4.79
N SER A 183 14.74 -6.98 -3.88
CA SER A 183 13.73 -7.57 -2.99
C SER A 183 12.51 -8.08 -3.74
N SER A 184 12.08 -7.36 -4.77
CA SER A 184 10.97 -7.80 -5.63
C SER A 184 11.33 -9.05 -6.41
N VAL A 185 12.55 -9.13 -6.95
CA VAL A 185 13.02 -10.32 -7.67
C VAL A 185 13.18 -11.51 -6.71
N GLU A 186 13.68 -11.28 -5.50
CA GLU A 186 13.83 -12.31 -4.48
C GLU A 186 12.48 -12.87 -4.05
N ALA A 187 11.52 -12.02 -3.68
CA ALA A 187 10.18 -12.43 -3.26
C ALA A 187 9.44 -13.25 -4.33
N LEU A 188 9.59 -12.86 -5.61
CA LEU A 188 8.98 -13.60 -6.70
C LEU A 188 9.76 -14.86 -7.08
N ARG A 189 11.07 -14.93 -6.80
CA ARG A 189 11.87 -16.15 -6.98
C ARG A 189 11.50 -17.18 -5.93
N THR A 190 11.48 -16.79 -4.65
CA THR A 190 11.17 -17.69 -3.53
C THR A 190 9.75 -18.21 -3.58
N SER A 191 8.82 -17.48 -4.20
CA SER A 191 7.45 -17.95 -4.44
C SER A 191 7.28 -18.80 -5.69
N GLY A 192 8.34 -19.02 -6.46
CA GLY A 192 8.28 -19.77 -7.72
C GLY A 192 7.57 -19.05 -8.87
N ILE A 193 7.15 -17.78 -8.67
CA ILE A 193 6.52 -16.97 -9.72
C ILE A 193 7.52 -16.65 -10.83
N LEU A 194 8.71 -16.16 -10.46
CA LEU A 194 9.79 -15.86 -11.40
C LEU A 194 10.80 -17.01 -11.47
N ASN A 195 10.79 -17.64 -12.64
CA ASN A 195 11.83 -18.57 -13.03
C ASN A 195 12.86 -17.86 -13.91
N GLY A 196 14.13 -18.18 -13.70
CA GLY A 196 15.22 -17.70 -14.53
C GLY A 196 15.41 -18.55 -15.79
N SER A 197 16.39 -18.17 -16.61
CA SER A 197 16.78 -18.87 -17.82
C SER A 197 17.99 -19.78 -17.52
N PRO A 198 17.94 -21.08 -17.83
CA PRO A 198 19.07 -21.96 -17.63
C PRO A 198 20.22 -21.60 -18.57
N ASN A 199 21.43 -21.61 -18.03
CA ASN A 199 22.69 -21.40 -18.74
C ASN A 199 23.30 -22.74 -19.15
N GLY A 200 24.22 -22.70 -20.12
CA GLY A 200 24.90 -23.92 -20.62
C GLY A 200 25.80 -24.61 -19.61
N ASP A 201 26.13 -23.95 -18.49
CA ASP A 201 26.93 -24.47 -17.38
C ASP A 201 26.08 -25.06 -16.24
N GLY A 202 24.76 -25.07 -16.38
CA GLY A 202 23.82 -25.56 -15.37
C GLY A 202 23.37 -24.51 -14.35
N SER A 203 23.94 -23.30 -14.37
CA SER A 203 23.42 -22.17 -13.57
C SER A 203 22.14 -21.58 -14.17
N VAL A 204 21.44 -20.73 -13.43
CA VAL A 204 20.22 -20.06 -13.89
C VAL A 204 20.41 -18.54 -13.78
N SER A 205 20.05 -17.79 -14.82
CA SER A 205 20.13 -16.31 -14.83
C SER A 205 18.74 -15.67 -14.83
N PHE A 206 18.58 -14.58 -14.08
CA PHE A 206 17.37 -13.78 -14.08
C PHE A 206 17.22 -12.94 -15.35
N LEU A 207 18.33 -12.40 -15.86
CA LEU A 207 18.41 -11.45 -16.98
C LEU A 207 17.62 -10.16 -16.72
N PRO A 208 17.99 -9.35 -15.71
CA PRO A 208 17.18 -8.22 -15.20
C PRO A 208 16.82 -7.20 -16.29
N SER A 209 17.77 -6.83 -17.14
CA SER A 209 17.60 -5.85 -18.22
C SER A 209 16.92 -6.41 -19.48
N LYS A 210 16.71 -7.73 -19.57
CA LYS A 210 16.00 -8.34 -20.70
C LYS A 210 14.53 -7.90 -20.65
N THR A 211 13.98 -7.54 -21.80
CA THR A 211 12.56 -7.19 -21.91
C THR A 211 11.68 -8.43 -21.82
N ALA A 212 10.56 -8.35 -21.11
CA ALA A 212 9.63 -9.47 -20.95
C ALA A 212 8.83 -9.72 -22.25
N THR A 213 8.65 -11.00 -22.60
CA THR A 213 7.77 -11.40 -23.72
C THR A 213 6.35 -11.64 -23.23
N ARG A 214 5.38 -11.65 -24.16
CA ARG A 214 3.98 -11.99 -23.85
C ARG A 214 3.84 -13.39 -23.24
N ALA A 215 4.61 -14.36 -23.71
CA ALA A 215 4.63 -15.71 -23.14
C ALA A 215 5.19 -15.74 -21.72
N GLU A 216 6.25 -14.99 -21.43
CA GLU A 216 6.82 -14.88 -20.09
C GLU A 216 5.81 -14.24 -19.11
N ALA A 217 5.15 -13.16 -19.52
CA ALA A 217 4.11 -12.53 -18.69
C ALA A 217 2.90 -13.44 -18.46
N ALA A 218 2.43 -14.17 -19.48
CA ALA A 218 1.34 -15.13 -19.33
C ALA A 218 1.65 -16.19 -18.26
N ALA A 219 2.87 -16.75 -18.29
CA ALA A 219 3.31 -17.72 -17.28
C ALA A 219 3.36 -17.11 -15.87
N VAL A 220 3.80 -15.86 -15.75
CA VAL A 220 3.86 -15.14 -14.47
C VAL A 220 2.46 -14.94 -13.90
N PHE A 221 1.49 -14.45 -14.68
CA PHE A 221 0.11 -14.24 -14.21
C PHE A 221 -0.59 -15.54 -13.79
N CYS A 222 -0.32 -16.66 -14.47
CA CYS A 222 -0.81 -17.97 -14.02
C CYS A 222 -0.24 -18.39 -12.65
N ARG A 223 1.01 -18.04 -12.35
CA ARG A 223 1.67 -18.41 -11.08
C ARG A 223 1.26 -17.50 -9.93
N ILE A 224 1.06 -16.20 -10.19
CA ILE A 224 0.54 -15.26 -9.18
C ILE A 224 -0.77 -15.79 -8.59
N GLU A 225 -1.70 -16.30 -9.40
CA GLU A 225 -2.98 -16.86 -8.90
C GLU A 225 -2.78 -18.05 -7.95
N GLN A 226 -1.69 -18.80 -8.08
CA GLN A 226 -1.42 -19.99 -7.29
C GLN A 226 -0.62 -19.70 -6.01
N MET A 227 0.17 -18.63 -6.01
CA MET A 227 1.21 -18.38 -5.01
C MET A 227 0.99 -17.13 -4.16
N VAL A 228 -0.13 -16.42 -4.35
CA VAL A 228 -0.50 -15.26 -3.52
C VAL A 228 -1.65 -15.62 -2.59
N GLU A 229 -1.36 -15.58 -1.30
CA GLU A 229 -2.36 -15.67 -0.23
C GLU A 229 -2.83 -14.27 0.13
N LEU A 230 -4.15 -14.10 0.23
CA LEU A 230 -4.76 -12.88 0.76
C LEU A 230 -5.12 -13.11 2.23
N PRO A 231 -5.12 -12.07 3.07
CA PRO A 231 -5.67 -12.17 4.42
C PRO A 231 -7.13 -12.66 4.32
N GLU A 232 -7.49 -13.65 5.13
CA GLU A 232 -8.88 -14.10 5.17
C GLU A 232 -9.78 -12.89 5.52
N PRO A 233 -10.91 -12.70 4.80
CA PRO A 233 -11.86 -11.69 5.21
C PRO A 233 -12.28 -12.01 6.64
N GLN A 234 -12.07 -11.07 7.56
CA GLN A 234 -12.61 -11.17 8.91
C GLN A 234 -14.10 -11.53 8.77
N PRO A 235 -14.61 -12.54 9.50
CA PRO A 235 -15.99 -12.96 9.35
C PRO A 235 -16.89 -11.75 9.61
N THR A 236 -17.57 -11.31 8.55
CA THR A 236 -18.66 -10.35 8.68
C THR A 236 -19.70 -10.98 9.60
N GLU A 237 -19.94 -10.35 10.75
CA GLU A 237 -21.08 -10.73 11.60
C GLU A 237 -22.35 -10.78 10.72
N PRO A 238 -23.20 -11.81 10.89
CA PRO A 238 -24.34 -11.99 10.01
C PRO A 238 -25.30 -10.79 10.12
N ASP A 239 -25.59 -10.19 8.97
CA ASP A 239 -26.64 -9.20 8.80
C ASP A 239 -28.00 -9.82 9.13
N MET A 240 -28.49 -9.53 10.33
CA MET A 240 -29.82 -9.90 10.82
C MET A 240 -30.88 -8.94 10.26
N SER A 241 -31.04 -8.87 8.94
CA SER A 241 -32.07 -8.02 8.33
C SER A 241 -32.76 -8.57 7.08
N GLU A 242 -33.00 -9.88 6.98
CA GLU A 242 -34.00 -10.37 6.01
C GLU A 242 -34.91 -11.45 6.63
N GLU A 243 -36.13 -11.05 6.99
CA GLU A 243 -37.25 -11.98 7.21
C GLU A 243 -38.06 -12.15 5.89
N PRO A 244 -38.61 -13.35 5.61
CA PRO A 244 -39.23 -13.64 4.33
C PRO A 244 -40.66 -13.10 4.22
N THR A 245 -40.98 -12.46 3.10
CA THR A 245 -42.35 -12.06 2.75
C THR A 245 -43.21 -13.25 2.28
N GLU A 246 -44.38 -13.43 2.88
CA GLU A 246 -45.50 -14.19 2.31
C GLU A 246 -46.85 -13.44 2.46
N PRO A 247 -47.88 -13.76 1.64
CA PRO A 247 -48.71 -12.74 1.02
C PRO A 247 -49.98 -12.36 1.78
N ASN A 248 -50.40 -11.12 1.54
CA ASN A 248 -51.59 -10.46 2.07
C ASN A 248 -52.90 -11.05 1.50
N THR A 249 -53.84 -11.40 2.38
CA THR A 249 -55.27 -11.47 2.05
C THR A 249 -56.12 -10.74 3.09
N ASN A 250 -56.80 -9.71 2.58
CA ASN A 250 -58.16 -9.25 2.88
C ASN A 250 -58.51 -8.54 4.20
N GLU A 251 -59.07 -7.34 3.95
CA GLU A 251 -60.27 -6.72 4.52
C GLU A 251 -60.17 -5.96 5.85
N GLU A 252 -60.26 -4.62 5.71
CA GLU A 252 -60.87 -3.66 6.64
C GLU A 252 -62.29 -4.12 7.05
N PRO A 253 -62.82 -3.74 8.25
CA PRO A 253 -63.08 -2.32 8.51
C PRO A 253 -63.00 -1.83 9.98
N ASP A 254 -62.81 -0.50 10.07
CA ASP A 254 -63.52 0.45 10.94
C ASP A 254 -63.58 0.20 12.46
N SER A 255 -62.86 1.01 13.24
CA SER A 255 -63.45 2.05 14.11
C SER A 255 -62.38 2.61 15.05
N GLY A 256 -62.37 3.93 15.17
CA GLY A 256 -61.30 4.66 15.86
C GLY A 256 -61.27 4.47 17.37
N GLU A 257 -60.05 4.56 17.91
CA GLU A 257 -59.72 4.96 19.28
C GLU A 257 -58.37 5.71 19.24
N GLU A 258 -58.20 6.66 20.16
CA GLU A 258 -57.08 7.61 20.30
C GLU A 258 -55.68 7.00 20.17
N PRO A 259 -54.64 7.80 19.78
CA PRO A 259 -53.27 7.32 19.72
C PRO A 259 -52.78 7.02 21.14
N THR A 260 -52.66 5.74 21.47
CA THR A 260 -51.84 5.29 22.59
C THR A 260 -50.40 5.19 22.11
N GLU A 261 -49.55 6.08 22.62
CA GLU A 261 -48.10 5.89 22.57
C GLU A 261 -47.72 4.52 23.17
N PRO A 262 -46.72 3.88 22.56
CA PRO A 262 -45.67 3.26 23.33
C PRO A 262 -44.34 3.85 22.87
N ASP A 263 -44.07 5.10 23.26
CA ASP A 263 -42.70 5.62 23.23
C ASP A 263 -42.03 5.04 24.49
N GLY A 264 -41.36 3.89 24.34
CA GLY A 264 -40.33 3.51 25.29
C GLY A 264 -39.34 4.67 25.41
N PRO A 265 -38.71 4.92 26.57
CA PRO A 265 -37.82 6.05 26.71
C PRO A 265 -36.74 5.96 25.63
N VAL A 266 -36.70 6.93 24.72
CA VAL A 266 -35.60 7.05 23.77
C VAL A 266 -34.36 7.38 24.60
N THR A 267 -33.36 6.51 24.56
CA THR A 267 -32.13 6.70 25.32
C THR A 267 -30.92 6.72 24.41
N LEU A 268 -29.89 7.44 24.84
CA LEU A 268 -28.56 7.42 24.27
C LEU A 268 -27.57 7.32 25.44
N SER A 269 -26.70 6.32 25.41
CA SER A 269 -25.73 6.05 26.47
C SER A 269 -24.34 5.81 25.88
N LEU A 270 -23.30 6.12 26.67
CA LEU A 270 -21.91 5.85 26.31
C LEU A 270 -21.33 4.75 27.22
N ASN A 271 -20.36 3.99 26.71
CA ASN A 271 -19.60 3.02 27.51
C ASN A 271 -18.76 3.71 28.61
N VAL A 272 -18.32 4.94 28.38
CA VAL A 272 -17.59 5.79 29.33
C VAL A 272 -18.03 7.25 29.18
N TYR A 273 -17.89 8.03 30.25
CA TYR A 273 -18.20 9.47 30.26
C TYR A 273 -16.97 10.34 30.55
N GLU A 274 -15.88 9.73 31.03
CA GLU A 274 -14.58 10.35 31.24
C GLU A 274 -13.49 9.34 30.85
N MET A 275 -12.40 9.80 30.25
CA MET A 275 -11.25 8.99 29.84
C MET A 275 -9.97 9.83 29.85
N ASP A 276 -8.85 9.24 30.28
CA ASP A 276 -7.54 9.88 30.15
C ASP A 276 -6.75 9.17 29.05
N LEU A 277 -6.12 9.93 28.17
CA LEU A 277 -5.30 9.42 27.06
C LEU A 277 -3.97 10.18 27.00
N ASP A 278 -2.92 9.48 26.58
CA ASP A 278 -1.70 10.15 26.14
C ASP A 278 -1.85 10.63 24.70
N VAL A 279 -1.20 11.75 24.35
CA VAL A 279 -1.13 12.21 22.96
C VAL A 279 -0.54 11.09 22.08
N GLY A 280 -1.23 10.76 20.98
CA GLY A 280 -0.94 9.64 20.08
C GLY A 280 -1.76 8.37 20.34
N GLN A 281 -2.43 8.24 21.48
CA GLN A 281 -3.28 7.08 21.77
C GLN A 281 -4.68 7.21 21.17
N THR A 282 -5.31 6.05 20.96
CA THR A 282 -6.69 5.95 20.49
C THR A 282 -7.58 5.21 21.49
N TYR A 283 -8.89 5.48 21.44
CA TYR A 283 -9.90 4.82 22.26
C TYR A 283 -11.21 4.66 21.49
N GLN A 284 -11.78 3.45 21.52
CA GLN A 284 -13.10 3.19 20.92
C GLN A 284 -14.22 3.65 21.86
N LEU A 285 -14.83 4.80 21.55
CA LEU A 285 -16.05 5.24 22.21
C LEU A 285 -17.23 4.47 21.62
N ILE A 286 -18.04 3.85 22.48
CA ILE A 286 -19.23 3.09 22.07
C ILE A 286 -20.45 3.84 22.57
N ALA A 287 -21.26 4.32 21.63
CA ALA A 287 -22.56 4.94 21.90
C ALA A 287 -23.70 3.99 21.51
N THR A 288 -24.68 3.83 22.40
CA THR A 288 -25.83 2.95 22.21
C THR A 288 -27.12 3.76 22.30
N ALA A 289 -27.89 3.78 21.20
CA ALA A 289 -29.22 4.38 21.14
C ALA A 289 -30.30 3.29 21.21
N GLU A 290 -31.35 3.53 22.01
CA GLU A 290 -32.54 2.68 22.06
C GLU A 290 -33.80 3.51 21.78
N PRO A 291 -34.63 3.16 20.77
CA PRO A 291 -34.36 2.14 19.75
C PRO A 291 -33.13 2.49 18.89
N THR A 292 -32.52 1.48 18.26
CA THR A 292 -31.32 1.65 17.44
C THR A 292 -31.52 2.76 16.41
N ALA A 293 -30.61 3.73 16.43
CA ALA A 293 -30.61 4.88 15.53
C ALA A 293 -29.19 5.09 14.98
N PRO A 294 -29.05 5.65 13.76
CA PRO A 294 -27.74 6.02 13.26
C PRO A 294 -27.13 7.10 14.15
N LEU A 295 -25.82 7.05 14.34
CA LEU A 295 -25.08 7.95 15.22
C LEU A 295 -24.12 8.81 14.42
N THR A 296 -23.89 10.02 14.92
CA THR A 296 -22.85 10.91 14.40
C THR A 296 -22.02 11.43 15.58
N TYR A 297 -20.73 11.66 15.36
CA TYR A 297 -19.81 12.12 16.39
C TYR A 297 -19.27 13.50 16.05
N THR A 298 -19.01 14.29 17.09
CA THR A 298 -18.39 15.61 16.99
C THR A 298 -17.38 15.79 18.10
N THR A 299 -16.27 16.47 17.81
CA THR A 299 -15.28 16.88 18.80
C THR A 299 -15.52 18.33 19.21
N SER A 300 -15.32 18.66 20.48
CA SER A 300 -15.35 20.05 20.94
C SER A 300 -14.09 20.84 20.57
N ASP A 301 -12.97 20.15 20.34
CA ASP A 301 -11.71 20.75 19.92
C ASP A 301 -10.89 19.75 19.10
N SER A 302 -10.83 19.98 17.78
CA SER A 302 -10.10 19.12 16.84
C SER A 302 -8.58 19.26 16.93
N SER A 303 -8.07 20.21 17.72
CA SER A 303 -6.63 20.29 18.03
C SER A 303 -6.22 19.37 19.19
N ILE A 304 -7.18 18.79 19.92
CA ILE A 304 -6.95 17.90 21.07
C ILE A 304 -7.45 16.48 20.76
N LEU A 305 -8.66 16.34 20.20
CA LEU A 305 -9.26 15.05 19.88
C LEU A 305 -9.84 15.01 18.47
N LEU A 306 -9.52 13.93 17.75
CA LEU A 306 -10.24 13.53 16.54
C LEU A 306 -11.17 12.36 16.85
N VAL A 307 -12.25 12.21 16.09
CA VAL A 307 -13.14 11.06 16.16
C VAL A 307 -13.60 10.71 14.74
N ASP A 308 -13.57 9.43 14.39
CA ASP A 308 -14.07 8.95 13.10
C ASP A 308 -15.59 8.69 13.12
N GLU A 309 -16.14 8.24 11.98
CA GLU A 309 -17.58 7.93 11.86
C GLU A 309 -18.04 6.75 12.73
N ASN A 310 -17.10 5.92 13.20
CA ASN A 310 -17.36 4.73 14.01
C ASN A 310 -17.14 4.97 15.52
N GLY A 311 -16.71 6.17 15.92
CA GLY A 311 -16.45 6.51 17.32
C GLY A 311 -15.03 6.19 17.81
N LEU A 312 -14.07 5.92 16.90
CA LEU A 312 -12.66 5.80 17.27
C LEU A 312 -12.09 7.18 17.56
N VAL A 313 -11.79 7.45 18.82
CA VAL A 313 -11.24 8.71 19.31
C VAL A 313 -9.72 8.66 19.25
N THR A 314 -9.05 9.69 18.73
CA THR A 314 -7.59 9.83 18.72
C THR A 314 -7.20 11.09 19.48
N CYS A 315 -6.29 10.93 20.45
CA CYS A 315 -5.70 12.05 21.16
C CYS A 315 -4.56 12.65 20.32
N VAL A 316 -4.70 13.90 19.88
CA VAL A 316 -3.76 14.56 18.94
C VAL A 316 -3.09 15.81 19.53
N GLY A 317 -3.49 16.26 20.72
CA GLY A 317 -2.87 17.40 21.39
C GLY A 317 -3.20 17.43 22.88
N GLU A 318 -2.38 18.13 23.67
CA GLU A 318 -2.61 18.26 25.12
C GLU A 318 -3.85 19.09 25.44
N GLY A 319 -4.61 18.66 26.43
CA GLY A 319 -5.67 19.43 27.03
C GLY A 319 -6.91 18.60 27.29
N GLN A 320 -8.03 19.28 27.52
CA GLN A 320 -9.32 18.62 27.70
C GLN A 320 -10.24 18.97 26.54
N ALA A 321 -10.81 17.94 25.93
CA ALA A 321 -11.85 18.06 24.92
C ALA A 321 -12.89 16.96 25.12
N SER A 322 -13.99 17.03 24.39
CA SER A 322 -15.09 16.08 24.52
C SER A 322 -15.53 15.57 23.16
N ILE A 323 -15.90 14.30 23.12
CA ILE A 323 -16.57 13.69 21.97
C ILE A 323 -18.05 13.54 22.30
N THR A 324 -18.90 14.08 21.43
CA THR A 324 -20.35 14.03 21.58
C THR A 324 -20.97 13.19 20.47
N ALA A 325 -21.67 12.13 20.85
CA ALA A 325 -22.50 11.32 19.97
C ALA A 325 -23.89 11.95 19.86
N HIS A 326 -24.47 11.99 18.65
CA HIS A 326 -25.79 12.55 18.36
C HIS A 326 -26.64 11.55 17.58
N THR A 327 -27.94 11.51 17.90
CA THR A 327 -28.96 10.79 17.13
C THR A 327 -29.78 11.77 16.25
N PRO A 328 -30.42 11.31 15.16
CA PRO A 328 -31.26 12.15 14.30
C PRO A 328 -32.43 12.83 15.00
N ASN A 329 -32.94 12.24 16.08
CA ASN A 329 -34.02 12.79 16.88
C ASN A 329 -33.55 13.82 17.93
N GLY A 330 -32.25 14.17 17.92
CA GLY A 330 -31.69 15.27 18.70
C GLY A 330 -31.22 14.91 20.11
N LEU A 331 -31.13 13.61 20.46
CA LEU A 331 -30.43 13.21 21.68
C LEU A 331 -28.92 13.36 21.48
N SER A 332 -28.23 13.72 22.55
CA SER A 332 -26.78 13.77 22.59
C SER A 332 -26.23 13.23 23.90
N ALA A 333 -25.08 12.57 23.82
CA ALA A 333 -24.32 12.10 24.98
C ALA A 333 -22.84 12.42 24.73
N SER A 334 -22.16 12.91 25.76
CA SER A 334 -20.79 13.41 25.64
C SER A 334 -19.86 12.69 26.61
N CYS A 335 -18.67 12.34 26.14
CA CYS A 335 -17.57 11.83 26.96
C CYS A 335 -16.45 12.89 26.98
N SER A 336 -15.98 13.23 28.18
CA SER A 336 -14.83 14.12 28.38
C SER A 336 -13.54 13.32 28.31
N PHE A 337 -12.55 13.80 27.57
CA PHE A 337 -11.21 13.22 27.56
C PHE A 337 -10.21 14.22 28.12
N THR A 338 -9.31 13.74 28.96
CA THR A 338 -8.09 14.45 29.33
C THR A 338 -6.94 13.88 28.53
N CYS A 339 -6.45 14.65 27.57
CA CYS A 339 -5.24 14.36 26.82
C CYS A 339 -4.05 14.97 27.56
N THR A 340 -3.13 14.14 28.03
CA THR A 340 -1.89 14.63 28.65
C THR A 340 -0.72 14.44 27.71
N LEU A 341 0.07 15.50 27.53
CA LEU A 341 1.46 15.33 27.13
C LEU A 341 2.16 14.80 28.39
N THR A 342 2.58 13.55 28.35
CA THR A 342 3.23 12.93 29.50
C THR A 342 4.65 13.48 29.64
N ASP A 343 4.80 14.59 30.36
CA ASP A 343 6.04 14.96 31.06
C ASP A 343 6.17 14.07 32.32
N SER A 344 6.21 12.75 32.12
CA SER A 344 6.38 11.74 33.17
C SER A 344 7.76 11.09 33.03
N PRO A 345 8.41 10.66 34.13
CA PRO A 345 9.61 9.81 34.07
C PRO A 345 9.37 8.43 33.42
N ASP A 346 8.15 8.14 32.96
CA ASP A 346 7.76 7.00 32.11
C ASP A 346 7.38 7.46 30.67
N SER A 347 7.90 8.61 30.21
CA SER A 347 7.99 8.88 28.76
C SER A 347 8.70 7.70 28.10
N PRO A 348 8.27 7.19 26.93
CA PRO A 348 9.11 6.27 26.17
C PRO A 348 10.47 6.96 26.01
N ASP A 349 11.49 6.35 26.60
CA ASP A 349 12.88 6.81 26.51
C ASP A 349 13.28 6.66 25.04
N TYR A 350 12.92 7.67 24.25
CA TYR A 350 13.22 7.68 22.84
C TYR A 350 14.72 7.87 22.69
N PRO A 351 15.32 7.15 21.75
CA PRO A 351 16.72 7.35 21.48
C PRO A 351 16.97 8.77 21.02
N ASP A 352 18.14 9.32 21.35
CA ASP A 352 18.52 10.69 21.04
C ASP A 352 19.88 10.78 20.34
N ALA A 353 20.30 12.01 20.03
CA ALA A 353 21.56 12.27 19.33
C ALA A 353 22.82 11.85 20.11
N ASP A 354 22.75 11.77 21.44
CA ASP A 354 23.86 11.47 22.34
C ASP A 354 24.01 9.96 22.61
N ASP A 355 23.01 9.14 22.24
CA ASP A 355 23.06 7.69 22.40
C ASP A 355 24.26 7.05 21.72
N THR A 356 24.94 6.18 22.47
CA THR A 356 26.05 5.40 21.93
C THR A 356 25.52 4.28 21.01
N TYR A 357 26.41 3.71 20.20
CA TYR A 357 26.06 2.53 19.41
C TYR A 357 25.51 1.38 20.27
N THR A 358 26.03 1.21 21.49
CA THR A 358 25.52 0.20 22.43
C THR A 358 24.10 0.50 22.86
N ASP A 359 23.78 1.75 23.20
CA ASP A 359 22.43 2.15 23.62
C ASP A 359 21.42 1.90 22.51
N LYS A 360 21.78 2.26 21.27
CA LYS A 360 20.99 1.99 20.07
C LYS A 360 20.77 0.49 19.81
N CYS A 361 21.80 -0.34 20.00
CA CYS A 361 21.63 -1.79 19.88
C CYS A 361 20.70 -2.35 20.96
N MET A 362 20.82 -1.88 22.21
CA MET A 362 19.94 -2.30 23.29
C MET A 362 18.49 -1.86 23.04
N TYR A 363 18.29 -0.67 22.47
CA TYR A 363 16.96 -0.16 22.12
C TYR A 363 16.29 -0.98 21.02
N VAL A 364 17.02 -1.24 19.92
CA VAL A 364 16.46 -1.93 18.76
C VAL A 364 16.39 -3.44 19.02
N PHE A 365 17.48 -4.09 19.44
CA PHE A 365 17.60 -5.54 19.49
C PHE A 365 17.43 -6.14 20.89
N GLY A 366 17.49 -5.31 21.95
CA GLY A 366 17.55 -5.80 23.33
C GLY A 366 18.90 -6.40 23.72
N GLU A 367 19.88 -6.38 22.81
CA GLU A 367 21.25 -6.85 23.02
C GLU A 367 22.26 -6.06 22.18
N TYR A 368 23.52 -6.13 22.56
CA TYR A 368 24.60 -5.53 21.77
C TYR A 368 24.90 -6.40 20.54
N VAL A 369 25.00 -5.76 19.36
CA VAL A 369 25.25 -6.43 18.08
C VAL A 369 26.49 -5.82 17.42
N ASP A 370 27.52 -6.63 17.15
CA ASP A 370 28.79 -6.15 16.59
C ASP A 370 28.64 -5.48 15.21
N GLU A 371 27.77 -6.02 14.35
CA GLU A 371 27.43 -5.44 13.05
C GLU A 371 25.92 -5.62 12.80
N HIS A 372 25.17 -4.57 13.12
CA HIS A 372 23.71 -4.52 13.05
C HIS A 372 23.14 -4.92 11.68
N ARG A 373 23.83 -4.61 10.57
CA ARG A 373 23.36 -4.97 9.21
C ARG A 373 23.27 -6.46 8.95
N TYR A 374 23.87 -7.31 9.80
CA TYR A 374 23.82 -8.77 9.69
C TYR A 374 22.99 -9.41 10.82
N TYR A 375 22.21 -8.62 11.56
CA TYR A 375 21.43 -9.13 12.69
C TYR A 375 20.46 -10.24 12.27
N TYR A 376 19.70 -10.01 11.20
CA TYR A 376 18.84 -11.03 10.59
C TYR A 376 19.59 -11.81 9.50
N ASN A 377 19.41 -13.13 9.50
CA ASN A 377 19.99 -14.03 8.48
C ASN A 377 18.94 -14.55 7.47
N ASP A 378 17.66 -14.29 7.75
CA ASP A 378 16.51 -14.67 6.92
C ASP A 378 15.39 -13.63 7.07
N ILE A 379 14.50 -13.60 6.07
CA ILE A 379 13.44 -12.60 5.96
C ILE A 379 12.34 -12.80 7.01
N ASP A 380 12.08 -14.02 7.46
CA ASP A 380 11.00 -14.32 8.41
C ASP A 380 11.33 -13.75 9.79
N ALA A 381 12.59 -13.92 10.23
CA ALA A 381 13.10 -13.32 11.45
C ALA A 381 13.03 -11.79 11.40
N ALA A 382 13.39 -11.19 10.27
CA ALA A 382 13.27 -9.74 10.08
C ALA A 382 11.81 -9.28 10.15
N LEU A 383 10.91 -9.93 9.41
CA LEU A 383 9.48 -9.62 9.37
C LEU A 383 8.82 -9.68 10.75
N ALA A 384 9.21 -10.64 11.61
CA ALA A 384 8.68 -10.78 12.97
C ALA A 384 8.98 -9.57 13.89
N ASP A 385 9.97 -8.77 13.51
CA ASP A 385 10.37 -7.56 14.23
C ASP A 385 9.97 -6.29 13.47
N MET A 386 9.24 -6.39 12.36
CA MET A 386 8.74 -5.24 11.63
C MET A 386 7.32 -4.86 12.05
N GLN A 387 7.05 -3.56 12.07
CA GLN A 387 5.75 -2.97 12.32
C GLN A 387 5.45 -1.93 11.25
N GLU A 388 4.25 -1.99 10.68
CA GLU A 388 3.74 -0.91 9.84
C GLU A 388 3.14 0.19 10.72
N VAL A 389 3.48 1.44 10.42
CA VAL A 389 2.95 2.63 11.07
C VAL A 389 2.35 3.57 10.04
N THR A 390 1.22 4.18 10.39
CA THR A 390 0.54 5.18 9.55
C THR A 390 0.90 6.57 10.06
N LEU A 391 1.33 7.42 9.13
CA LEU A 391 1.85 8.75 9.39
C LEU A 391 1.00 9.79 8.69
N THR A 392 0.75 10.91 9.36
CA THR A 392 0.11 12.08 8.76
C THR A 392 1.20 13.02 8.24
N VAL A 393 1.15 13.38 6.96
CA VAL A 393 2.18 14.21 6.33
C VAL A 393 1.57 15.29 5.45
N TRP A 394 2.35 16.33 5.17
CA TRP A 394 2.04 17.30 4.13
C TRP A 394 2.48 16.77 2.76
N ASP A 395 1.79 17.15 1.70
CA ASP A 395 2.23 16.99 0.30
C ASP A 395 1.80 18.24 -0.49
N ILE A 396 2.29 18.40 -1.71
CA ILE A 396 1.96 19.54 -2.57
C ILE A 396 1.09 19.06 -3.73
N GLY A 397 -0.09 19.68 -3.86
CA GLY A 397 -0.99 19.44 -4.98
C GLY A 397 -0.46 20.05 -6.28
N SER A 398 -1.06 19.65 -7.39
CA SER A 398 -0.73 20.17 -8.73
C SER A 398 -0.86 21.70 -8.86
N ASN A 399 -1.67 22.32 -8.00
CA ASN A 399 -1.86 23.77 -7.91
C ASN A 399 -0.78 24.49 -7.06
N GLY A 400 0.17 23.75 -6.48
CA GLY A 400 1.22 24.26 -5.60
C GLY A 400 0.76 24.47 -4.15
N GLU A 401 -0.50 24.16 -3.81
CA GLU A 401 -1.01 24.25 -2.44
C GLU A 401 -0.69 22.99 -1.66
N LYS A 402 -0.37 23.16 -0.37
CA LYS A 402 -0.13 22.03 0.52
C LYS A 402 -1.44 21.41 0.98
N TYR A 403 -1.46 20.09 1.09
CA TYR A 403 -2.57 19.34 1.66
C TYR A 403 -2.06 18.20 2.55
N THR A 404 -2.91 17.75 3.46
CA THR A 404 -2.61 16.63 4.36
C THR A 404 -2.97 15.30 3.69
N LYS A 405 -2.11 14.29 3.84
CA LYS A 405 -2.38 12.89 3.46
C LYS A 405 -1.85 11.94 4.53
N THR A 406 -2.32 10.70 4.50
CA THR A 406 -1.73 9.61 5.28
C THR A 406 -0.78 8.78 4.41
N MET A 407 0.28 8.28 5.01
CA MET A 407 1.22 7.35 4.38
C MET A 407 1.62 6.26 5.37
N SER A 408 1.73 5.01 4.91
CA SER A 408 2.23 3.91 5.73
C SER A 408 3.70 3.64 5.46
N ILE A 409 4.46 3.34 6.51
CA ILE A 409 5.85 2.90 6.43
C ILE A 409 6.06 1.71 7.36
N LYS A 410 6.82 0.71 6.90
CA LYS A 410 7.22 -0.42 7.73
C LYS A 410 8.60 -0.16 8.33
N VAL A 411 8.75 -0.31 9.63
CA VAL A 411 10.00 -0.06 10.38
C VAL A 411 10.19 -1.13 11.44
N HIS A 412 11.35 -1.17 12.09
CA HIS A 412 11.55 -2.04 13.24
C HIS A 412 10.54 -1.68 14.34
N LYS A 413 9.84 -2.65 14.93
CA LYS A 413 8.76 -2.45 15.90
C LYS A 413 9.16 -1.59 17.10
N ASN A 414 10.39 -1.74 17.56
CA ASN A 414 10.91 -0.93 18.67
C ASN A 414 11.16 0.54 18.28
N LEU A 415 11.27 0.86 16.99
CA LEU A 415 11.37 2.24 16.49
C LEU A 415 10.00 2.80 16.05
N ALA A 416 8.94 2.01 16.03
CA ALA A 416 7.62 2.43 15.52
C ALA A 416 7.12 3.71 16.17
N GLN A 417 7.20 3.81 17.50
CA GLN A 417 6.78 5.00 18.24
C GLN A 417 7.73 6.19 18.03
N THR A 418 9.04 5.94 17.92
CA THR A 418 10.03 6.97 17.60
C THR A 418 9.73 7.60 16.24
N VAL A 419 9.38 6.77 15.25
CA VAL A 419 9.06 7.22 13.90
C VAL A 419 7.76 8.02 13.89
N ILE A 420 6.72 7.58 14.60
CA ILE A 420 5.49 8.37 14.75
C ILE A 420 5.80 9.76 15.33
N ALA A 421 6.61 9.83 16.39
CA ALA A 421 7.00 11.09 17.02
C ALA A 421 7.82 12.01 16.10
N ILE A 422 8.77 11.46 15.34
CA ILE A 422 9.54 12.21 14.33
C ILE A 422 8.59 12.87 13.32
N PHE A 423 7.66 12.10 12.77
CA PHE A 423 6.78 12.60 11.71
C PHE A 423 5.71 13.55 12.22
N ASP A 424 5.27 13.40 13.47
CA ASP A 424 4.40 14.37 14.12
C ASP A 424 5.09 15.74 14.26
N GLU A 425 6.36 15.77 14.67
CA GLU A 425 7.15 17.01 14.73
C GLU A 425 7.36 17.65 13.36
N ILE A 426 7.58 16.85 12.31
CA ILE A 426 7.69 17.35 10.94
C ILE A 426 6.35 17.92 10.46
N TYR A 427 5.24 17.27 10.79
CA TYR A 427 3.90 17.69 10.38
C TYR A 427 3.47 19.00 11.05
N HIS A 428 3.79 19.16 12.33
CA HIS A 428 3.51 20.37 13.10
C HIS A 428 4.61 21.46 13.00
N GLY A 429 5.69 21.17 12.28
CA GLY A 429 6.80 22.08 12.04
C GLY A 429 6.44 23.28 11.16
N GLU A 430 7.23 24.36 11.27
CA GLU A 430 7.00 25.62 10.54
C GLU A 430 7.11 25.45 9.02
N GLU A 431 7.96 24.52 8.56
CA GLU A 431 8.18 24.25 7.15
C GLU A 431 7.02 23.48 6.53
N GLN A 432 6.23 22.75 7.31
CA GLN A 432 5.19 21.82 6.82
C GLN A 432 5.72 21.03 5.62
N PHE A 433 6.85 20.35 5.83
CA PHE A 433 7.66 19.81 4.75
C PHE A 433 6.86 18.79 3.93
N PRO A 434 6.82 18.90 2.59
CA PRO A 434 6.02 18.01 1.76
C PRO A 434 6.72 16.66 1.55
N ILE A 435 5.95 15.58 1.69
CA ILE A 435 6.39 14.19 1.62
C ILE A 435 5.47 13.46 0.64
N CYS A 436 6.00 13.19 -0.56
CA CYS A 436 5.31 12.45 -1.62
C CYS A 436 5.70 10.97 -1.66
N TYR A 437 6.88 10.62 -1.13
CA TYR A 437 7.35 9.23 -1.02
C TYR A 437 7.97 8.93 0.35
N LEU A 438 7.72 7.71 0.83
CA LEU A 438 8.39 7.13 2.00
C LEU A 438 8.94 5.76 1.64
N GLY A 439 10.19 5.50 2.04
CA GLY A 439 10.84 4.20 2.01
C GLY A 439 11.22 3.80 3.45
N GLY A 440 10.91 2.57 3.84
CA GLY A 440 11.26 2.03 5.16
C GLY A 440 11.95 0.69 5.03
N TRP A 441 11.46 -0.32 5.74
CA TRP A 441 11.95 -1.68 5.69
C TRP A 441 11.93 -2.23 4.26
N ASN A 442 13.08 -2.77 3.85
CA ASN A 442 13.25 -3.45 2.57
C ASN A 442 14.35 -4.50 2.73
N TRP A 443 13.99 -5.78 2.58
CA TRP A 443 14.93 -6.88 2.74
C TRP A 443 15.94 -6.95 1.59
N SER A 444 17.23 -6.78 1.92
CA SER A 444 18.38 -6.96 1.03
C SER A 444 19.54 -7.69 1.72
N GLY A 445 19.30 -8.22 2.93
CA GLY A 445 20.23 -9.00 3.74
C GLY A 445 21.34 -8.22 4.45
N LYS A 446 21.84 -7.12 3.88
CA LYS A 446 22.97 -6.33 4.46
C LYS A 446 22.75 -4.83 4.35
N SER A 447 21.68 -4.34 4.96
CA SER A 447 21.33 -2.92 4.95
C SER A 447 20.58 -2.53 6.22
N GLU A 448 20.67 -1.25 6.63
CA GLU A 448 19.80 -0.72 7.68
C GLU A 448 18.31 -0.76 7.28
N HIS A 449 18.00 -0.72 5.98
CA HIS A 449 16.64 -1.00 5.50
C HIS A 449 16.22 -2.45 5.76
N SER A 450 17.15 -3.43 5.71
CA SER A 450 16.82 -4.85 5.95
C SER A 450 16.45 -5.14 7.39
N ILE A 451 16.87 -4.28 8.31
CA ILE A 451 16.59 -4.38 9.75
C ILE A 451 15.55 -3.34 10.22
N GLY A 452 14.99 -2.55 9.30
CA GLY A 452 13.92 -1.60 9.59
C GLY A 452 14.37 -0.34 10.34
N THR A 453 15.65 0.02 10.26
CA THR A 453 16.26 1.14 11.00
C THR A 453 16.69 2.29 10.09
N ALA A 454 16.31 2.24 8.81
CA ALA A 454 16.51 3.32 7.85
C ALA A 454 15.20 3.79 7.22
N ILE A 455 15.14 5.08 6.92
CA ILE A 455 13.99 5.76 6.33
C ILE A 455 14.47 6.65 5.20
N ASP A 456 13.85 6.51 4.03
CA ASP A 456 14.02 7.44 2.92
C ASP A 456 12.79 8.31 2.75
N ILE A 457 13.00 9.62 2.58
CA ILE A 457 11.93 10.61 2.36
C ILE A 457 12.10 11.19 0.97
N ASN A 458 11.07 11.13 0.13
CA ASN A 458 11.11 11.68 -1.24
C ASN A 458 12.30 11.14 -2.06
N TYR A 459 12.69 9.86 -1.86
CA TYR A 459 13.85 9.25 -2.52
C TYR A 459 13.94 9.41 -4.05
N PRO A 460 12.85 9.53 -4.84
CA PRO A 460 12.97 9.80 -6.27
C PRO A 460 13.48 11.21 -6.60
N GLN A 461 13.39 12.14 -5.64
CA GLN A 461 13.63 13.58 -5.84
C GLN A 461 15.09 14.00 -5.59
N ASN A 462 16.03 13.08 -5.32
CA ASN A 462 17.35 13.47 -4.82
C ASN A 462 18.54 12.61 -5.25
N TYR A 463 19.72 13.15 -4.97
CA TYR A 463 21.02 12.57 -5.28
C TYR A 463 21.57 11.65 -4.21
N TYR A 464 22.05 10.50 -4.69
CA TYR A 464 23.17 9.80 -4.08
C TYR A 464 24.45 10.26 -4.75
N CYS A 465 25.32 10.98 -4.03
CA CYS A 465 26.58 11.50 -4.56
C CYS A 465 27.75 10.61 -4.15
N ASP A 466 28.71 10.46 -5.06
CA ASP A 466 30.03 9.92 -4.72
C ASP A 466 30.86 10.92 -3.88
N PRO A 467 32.00 10.48 -3.30
CA PRO A 467 32.87 11.35 -2.51
C PRO A 467 33.47 12.55 -3.26
N ASP A 468 33.46 12.54 -4.58
CA ASP A 468 33.92 13.65 -5.43
C ASP A 468 32.78 14.64 -5.73
N GLY A 469 31.56 14.37 -5.25
CA GLY A 469 30.38 15.19 -5.42
C GLY A 469 29.63 14.96 -6.73
N ASN A 470 29.95 13.90 -7.47
CA ASN A 470 29.20 13.53 -8.67
C ASN A 470 27.92 12.78 -8.28
N ALA A 471 26.79 13.18 -8.85
CA ALA A 471 25.54 12.46 -8.70
C ALA A 471 25.62 11.08 -9.39
N LEU A 472 25.30 10.02 -8.65
CA LEU A 472 25.21 8.65 -9.16
C LEU A 472 23.78 8.29 -9.58
N VAL A 473 22.76 8.91 -8.97
CA VAL A 473 21.32 8.72 -9.23
C VAL A 473 20.58 10.06 -8.96
N GLY A 474 19.45 10.33 -9.63
CA GLY A 474 18.52 11.47 -9.35
C GLY A 474 18.74 12.74 -10.21
N ASP A 475 17.76 13.67 -10.17
CA ASP A 475 17.77 14.99 -10.83
C ASP A 475 17.68 16.15 -9.80
N TYR A 476 18.80 16.81 -9.50
CA TYR A 476 19.01 18.06 -8.74
C TYR A 476 18.38 18.30 -7.36
N TRP A 477 19.15 18.03 -6.29
CA TRP A 477 18.97 18.64 -4.95
C TRP A 477 19.04 20.17 -5.01
N LYS A 478 17.90 20.83 -4.84
CA LYS A 478 17.80 22.31 -4.87
C LYS A 478 16.96 22.82 -3.70
N PRO A 479 17.48 22.78 -2.46
CA PRO A 479 16.76 23.31 -1.31
C PRO A 479 16.31 24.75 -1.56
N GLY A 480 15.00 25.00 -1.43
CA GLY A 480 14.39 26.31 -1.66
C GLY A 480 13.97 26.60 -3.10
N GLU A 481 14.34 25.77 -4.08
CA GLU A 481 13.77 25.81 -5.45
C GLU A 481 12.85 24.61 -5.69
N ASP A 482 13.31 23.41 -5.32
CA ASP A 482 12.49 22.21 -5.26
C ASP A 482 11.88 22.08 -3.85
N PRO A 483 10.54 22.09 -3.74
CA PRO A 483 9.88 22.01 -2.44
C PRO A 483 10.06 20.66 -1.74
N TYR A 484 10.42 19.59 -2.47
CA TYR A 484 10.66 18.26 -1.90
C TYR A 484 12.10 18.05 -1.43
N SER A 485 13.00 19.01 -1.67
CA SER A 485 14.41 18.95 -1.24
C SER A 485 14.58 19.28 0.24
N ILE A 486 15.07 18.32 1.03
CA ILE A 486 15.36 18.48 2.46
C ILE A 486 16.45 19.53 2.68
N LYS A 487 16.20 20.48 3.60
CA LYS A 487 17.18 21.49 4.01
C LYS A 487 18.04 20.98 5.18
N PRO A 488 19.35 21.28 5.21
CA PRO A 488 20.22 20.89 6.32
C PRO A 488 19.79 21.40 7.70
N ASP A 489 19.09 22.53 7.76
CA ASP A 489 18.60 23.17 8.98
C ASP A 489 17.06 23.13 9.09
N GLY A 490 16.40 22.31 8.25
CA GLY A 490 14.95 22.21 8.16
C GLY A 490 14.31 21.33 9.26
N ASP A 491 12.99 21.26 9.24
CA ASP A 491 12.20 20.50 10.22
C ASP A 491 12.55 19.02 10.21
N VAL A 492 12.73 18.46 9.01
CA VAL A 492 13.06 17.04 8.81
C VAL A 492 14.37 16.69 9.50
N VAL A 493 15.47 17.38 9.17
CA VAL A 493 16.79 17.07 9.74
C VAL A 493 16.77 17.24 11.26
N ARG A 494 16.17 18.32 11.77
CA ARG A 494 16.08 18.56 13.21
C ARG A 494 15.29 17.47 13.94
N ALA A 495 14.16 17.05 13.39
CA ALA A 495 13.34 15.99 13.99
C ALA A 495 14.12 14.67 14.01
N PHE A 496 14.66 14.22 12.87
CA PHE A 496 15.41 12.96 12.82
C PHE A 496 16.64 12.96 13.74
N GLU A 497 17.44 14.04 13.74
CA GLU A 497 18.62 14.15 14.61
C GLU A 497 18.24 14.15 16.10
N LYS A 498 17.14 14.81 16.48
CA LYS A 498 16.63 14.80 17.86
C LYS A 498 16.38 13.37 18.36
N TYR A 499 15.88 12.50 17.48
CA TYR A 499 15.57 11.10 17.80
C TYR A 499 16.71 10.12 17.46
N GLY A 500 17.94 10.62 17.37
CA GLY A 500 19.14 9.80 17.21
C GLY A 500 19.41 9.31 15.79
N PHE A 501 18.56 9.60 14.81
CA PHE A 501 18.86 9.26 13.41
C PHE A 501 19.96 10.16 12.85
N ARG A 502 20.73 9.62 11.92
CA ARG A 502 21.75 10.35 11.17
C ARG A 502 21.34 10.52 9.73
N TRP A 503 21.43 11.75 9.25
CA TRP A 503 21.22 12.08 7.85
C TRP A 503 22.35 11.53 6.97
N GLY A 504 22.02 10.95 5.81
CA GLY A 504 22.97 10.34 4.88
C GLY A 504 24.00 11.30 4.30
N VAL A 505 23.76 12.61 4.41
CA VAL A 505 24.74 13.67 4.10
C VAL A 505 25.94 13.62 5.07
N ASN A 506 25.79 13.01 6.24
CA ASN A 506 26.84 12.97 7.27
C ASN A 506 27.63 11.65 7.28
N TRP A 507 27.45 10.79 6.28
CA TRP A 507 28.19 9.53 6.17
C TRP A 507 29.71 9.73 6.04
N ASN A 508 30.47 8.93 6.80
CA ASN A 508 31.94 8.99 6.86
C ASN A 508 32.64 8.46 5.60
N SER A 509 31.91 7.70 4.77
CA SER A 509 32.41 7.15 3.50
C SER A 509 32.71 8.23 2.44
N GLY A 510 32.24 9.46 2.68
CA GLY A 510 32.32 10.56 1.71
C GLY A 510 31.12 10.61 0.77
N TYR A 511 30.39 9.50 0.62
CA TYR A 511 29.12 9.50 -0.10
C TYR A 511 28.08 10.36 0.63
N LYS A 512 27.12 10.88 -0.13
CA LYS A 512 26.05 11.72 0.39
C LYS A 512 24.72 11.22 -0.16
N ASP A 513 23.84 10.81 0.74
CA ASP A 513 22.44 10.59 0.41
C ASP A 513 21.60 11.62 1.17
N TYR A 514 20.96 12.49 0.42
CA TYR A 514 20.24 13.63 0.97
C TYR A 514 18.79 13.31 1.35
N MET A 515 18.28 12.12 1.02
CA MET A 515 16.93 11.68 1.40
C MET A 515 16.91 10.56 2.44
N HIS A 516 18.08 10.04 2.77
CA HIS A 516 18.24 8.90 3.64
C HIS A 516 18.51 9.30 5.09
N PHE A 517 17.83 8.64 6.02
CA PHE A 517 18.08 8.71 7.45
C PHE A 517 18.28 7.31 8.02
N SER A 518 19.41 7.12 8.70
CA SER A 518 19.82 5.84 9.28
C SER A 518 19.94 5.97 10.80
N PHE A 519 19.33 5.05 11.55
CA PHE A 519 19.36 5.09 13.01
C PHE A 519 20.75 4.79 13.57
N PHE A 520 21.46 3.79 13.03
CA PHE A 520 22.82 3.48 13.47
C PHE A 520 23.85 4.41 12.82
N GLY A 521 23.59 4.83 11.58
CA GLY A 521 24.50 5.68 10.84
C GLY A 521 25.71 4.93 10.29
N THR A 522 26.49 5.61 9.44
CA THR A 522 27.72 5.04 8.85
C THR A 522 28.97 5.85 9.11
#